data_AF-A0A923BHA0-F1
#
_entry.id   AF-A0A923BHA0-F1
#
_cell.length_a   1.000
_cell.length_b   1.000
_cell.length_c   1.000
_cell.angle_alpha   90.00
_cell.angle_beta   90.00
_cell.angle_gamma   90.00
#
_symmetry.space_group_name_H-M   'P 1'
#
loop_
_entity.id
_entity.type
_entity.pdbx_description
1 polymer ?
#
loop_
_entity_poly.entity_id
_entity_poly.type
_entity_poly.pdbx_seq_one_letter_code
_entity_poly.pdbx_strand_id
1 'polypeptide(L)'
;MQFYLSSYRFGNDPARMIYAATANWRVGVVQNALDGYADLSLRRVALEQEFAGLAAIGLTPEELDLREYFGAEVRLQKRGIMFAALVSPC
;
A
#
# COMPACT_ATOMS: atom_id res chain seq x y z
N MET A 1 -10.41 -0.48 -15.20
CA MET A 1 -9.67 -0.83 -13.97
C MET A 1 -8.28 -1.30 -14.39
N GLN A 2 -7.24 -0.87 -13.68
CA GLN A 2 -5.85 -1.30 -13.91
C GLN A 2 -5.36 -1.95 -12.62
N PHE A 3 -4.68 -3.10 -12.74
CA PHE A 3 -4.18 -3.86 -11.59
C PHE A 3 -2.73 -4.26 -11.84
N TYR A 4 -1.91 -4.15 -10.80
CA TYR A 4 -0.56 -4.67 -10.76
C TYR A 4 -0.50 -5.70 -9.63
N LEU A 5 -0.27 -6.96 -9.98
CA LEU A 5 -0.19 -8.07 -9.03
C LEU A 5 1.23 -8.60 -9.01
N SER A 6 1.81 -8.68 -7.83
CA SER A 6 3.16 -9.18 -7.59
C SER A 6 3.12 -10.23 -6.48
N SER A 7 3.97 -11.25 -6.60
CA SER A 7 4.12 -12.30 -5.59
C SER A 7 4.82 -11.83 -4.32
N TYR A 8 5.67 -10.81 -4.42
CA TYR A 8 6.35 -10.19 -3.30
C TYR A 8 6.65 -8.73 -3.60
N ARG A 9 6.16 -7.81 -2.74
CA ARG A 9 6.35 -6.37 -2.88
C ARG A 9 6.13 -5.88 -4.32
N PHE A 10 7.13 -5.24 -4.91
CA PHE A 10 7.11 -4.67 -6.26
C PHE A 10 7.66 -5.61 -7.35
N GLY A 11 7.89 -6.88 -7.03
CA GLY A 11 8.31 -7.89 -8.01
C GLY A 11 9.67 -7.57 -8.64
N ASN A 12 9.90 -8.09 -9.85
CA ASN A 12 11.15 -7.93 -10.59
C ASN A 12 11.19 -6.66 -11.48
N ASP A 13 10.04 -6.03 -11.70
CA ASP A 13 9.92 -4.84 -12.57
C ASP A 13 8.95 -3.83 -11.93
N PRO A 14 9.42 -3.06 -10.93
CA PRO A 14 8.60 -2.08 -10.23
C PRO A 14 8.22 -0.89 -11.13
N ALA A 15 8.96 -0.64 -12.21
CA ALA A 15 8.68 0.44 -13.15
C ALA A 15 7.37 0.25 -13.91
N ARG A 16 6.92 -0.99 -14.12
CA ARG A 16 5.58 -1.30 -14.67
C ARG A 16 4.44 -0.83 -13.80
N MET A 17 4.65 -0.76 -12.48
CA MET A 17 3.66 -0.21 -11.56
C MET A 17 3.46 1.30 -11.79
N ILE A 18 4.53 2.01 -12.14
CA ILE A 18 4.50 3.44 -12.50
C ILE A 18 3.94 3.65 -13.89
N TYR A 19 4.06 2.71 -14.84
CA TYR A 19 3.50 2.92 -16.18
C TYR A 19 1.95 3.10 -16.16
N ALA A 20 1.30 2.66 -15.08
CA ALA A 20 -0.11 2.89 -14.77
C ALA A 20 -0.38 4.15 -13.92
N ALA A 21 0.66 4.74 -13.31
CA ALA A 21 0.58 5.84 -12.35
C ALA A 21 1.33 7.08 -12.88
N THR A 22 0.74 8.28 -12.79
CA THR A 22 1.54 9.49 -13.05
C THR A 22 2.49 9.73 -11.87
N ALA A 23 3.69 10.26 -12.11
CA ALA A 23 4.61 10.66 -11.04
C ALA A 23 3.90 11.56 -10.00
N ASN A 24 4.21 11.39 -8.71
CA ASN A 24 3.57 12.07 -7.56
C ASN A 24 2.16 11.59 -7.17
N TRP A 25 1.74 10.39 -7.58
CA TRP A 25 0.48 9.84 -7.05
C TRP A 25 0.61 9.46 -5.57
N ARG A 26 -0.44 9.78 -4.82
CA ARG A 26 -0.63 9.32 -3.45
C ARG A 26 -1.07 7.86 -3.47
N VAL A 27 -0.35 7.03 -2.73
CA VAL A 27 -0.57 5.59 -2.65
C VAL A 27 -0.92 5.23 -1.21
N GLY A 28 -2.13 4.74 -0.99
CA GLY A 28 -2.54 4.18 0.30
C GLY A 28 -1.99 2.77 0.47
N VAL A 29 -1.15 2.57 1.48
CA VAL A 29 -0.61 1.27 1.89
C VAL A 29 -1.54 0.65 2.92
N VAL A 30 -2.17 -0.47 2.56
CA VAL A 30 -3.09 -1.20 3.43
C VAL A 30 -2.35 -2.32 4.17
N GLN A 31 -2.11 -2.12 5.47
CA GLN A 31 -1.42 -3.10 6.33
C GLN A 31 -2.39 -4.02 7.10
N ASN A 32 -3.70 -3.91 6.90
CA ASN A 32 -4.69 -4.69 7.65
C ASN A 32 -4.57 -6.21 7.44
N ALA A 33 -3.87 -6.67 6.41
CA ALA A 33 -3.53 -8.08 6.26
C ALA A 33 -2.60 -8.60 7.39
N LEU A 34 -1.84 -7.71 8.03
CA LEU A 34 -0.97 -8.03 9.16
C LEU A 34 -1.68 -7.94 10.52
N ASP A 35 -2.95 -7.52 10.58
CA ASP A 35 -3.69 -7.41 11.85
C ASP A 35 -3.88 -8.78 12.55
N GLY A 36 -3.67 -9.90 11.84
CA GLY A 36 -3.69 -11.25 12.41
C GLY A 36 -2.41 -11.65 13.17
N TYR A 37 -1.34 -10.86 13.09
CA TYR A 37 -0.09 -11.13 13.80
C TYR A 37 -0.09 -10.45 15.18
N ALA A 38 0.37 -11.16 16.21
CA ALA A 38 0.45 -10.63 17.57
C ALA A 38 1.57 -9.58 17.75
N ASP A 39 2.58 -9.60 16.87
CA ASP A 39 3.72 -8.71 16.95
C ASP A 39 3.49 -7.42 16.14
N LEU A 40 3.16 -6.36 16.86
CA LEU A 40 2.95 -5.03 16.30
C LEU A 40 4.25 -4.39 15.77
N SER A 41 5.43 -4.86 16.21
CA SER A 41 6.71 -4.35 15.71
C SER A 41 6.95 -4.77 14.26
N LEU A 42 6.52 -5.98 13.87
CA LEU A 42 6.58 -6.46 12.49
C LEU A 42 5.75 -5.59 11.55
N ARG A 43 4.57 -5.12 11.99
CA ARG A 43 3.74 -4.20 11.21
C ARG A 43 4.48 -2.90 10.91
N ARG A 44 5.17 -2.34 11.90
CA ARG A 44 5.90 -1.07 11.72
C ARG A 44 7.07 -1.22 10.77
N VAL A 45 7.86 -2.29 10.94
CA VAL A 45 8.99 -2.59 10.06
C VAL A 45 8.54 -2.84 8.62
N ALA A 46 7.45 -3.61 8.44
CA ALA A 46 6.87 -3.85 7.12
C ALA A 46 6.41 -2.52 6.48
N LEU A 47 5.70 -1.67 7.23
CA LEU A 47 5.25 -0.36 6.74
C LEU A 47 6.41 0.51 6.26
N GLU A 48 7.49 0.61 7.05
CA GLU A 48 8.66 1.42 6.70
C GLU A 48 9.38 0.89 5.45
N GLN A 49 9.47 -0.44 5.30
CA GLN A 49 10.05 -1.08 4.11
C GLN A 49 9.20 -0.81 2.86
N GLU A 50 7.87 -0.87 2.98
CA GLU A 50 6.97 -0.54 1.87
C GLU A 50 7.05 0.95 1.50
N PHE A 51 7.11 1.84 2.49
CA PHE A 51 7.26 3.28 2.24
C PHE A 51 8.56 3.58 1.51
N ALA A 52 9.67 2.98 1.94
CA ALA A 52 10.97 3.17 1.29
C ALA A 52 10.94 2.71 -0.17
N GLY A 53 10.34 1.55 -0.46
CA GLY A 53 10.22 1.03 -1.82
C GLY A 53 9.34 1.89 -2.73
N LEU A 54 8.18 2.34 -2.22
CA LEU A 54 7.27 3.23 -2.96
C LEU A 54 7.89 4.62 -3.21
N ALA A 55 8.59 5.18 -2.22
CA ALA A 55 9.29 6.45 -2.38
C ALA A 55 10.45 6.36 -3.40
N ALA A 56 11.19 5.24 -3.40
CA ALA A 56 12.28 5.00 -4.34
C ALA A 56 11.84 4.99 -5.81
N ILE A 57 10.55 4.69 -6.06
CA ILE A 57 9.96 4.68 -7.40
C ILE A 57 9.12 5.95 -7.70
N GLY A 58 9.24 6.98 -6.87
CA GLY A 58 8.63 8.30 -7.11
C GLY A 58 7.14 8.41 -6.75
N LEU A 59 6.63 7.50 -5.91
CA LEU A 59 5.27 7.55 -5.37
C LEU A 59 5.28 8.17 -3.98
N THR A 60 4.14 8.73 -3.55
CA THR A 60 3.97 9.30 -2.20
C THR A 60 3.15 8.34 -1.35
N PRO A 61 3.78 7.46 -0.55
CA PRO A 61 3.06 6.50 0.27
C PRO A 61 2.38 7.18 1.47
N GLU A 62 1.17 6.74 1.80
CA GLU A 62 0.47 7.04 3.04
C GLU A 62 -0.08 5.76 3.65
N GLU A 63 -0.09 5.66 4.98
CA GLU A 63 -0.72 4.52 5.63
C GLU A 63 -2.24 4.67 5.51
N LEU A 64 -2.90 3.59 5.09
CA LEU A 64 -4.36 3.50 5.04
C LEU A 64 -4.82 2.36 5.93
N ASP A 65 -5.25 2.70 7.14
CA ASP A 65 -5.86 1.75 8.05
C ASP A 65 -7.37 1.64 7.77
N LEU A 66 -7.80 0.52 7.22
CA LEU A 66 -9.21 0.30 6.87
C LEU A 66 -10.14 0.26 8.09
N ARG A 67 -9.61 0.02 9.30
CA ARG A 67 -10.40 0.00 10.53
C ARG A 67 -11.03 1.36 10.84
N GLU A 68 -10.38 2.45 10.43
CA GLU A 68 -10.91 3.81 10.57
C GLU A 68 -12.16 4.08 9.70
N TYR A 69 -12.42 3.19 8.75
CA TYR A 69 -13.48 3.32 7.74
C TYR A 69 -14.60 2.29 7.92
N PHE A 70 -14.58 1.45 8.97
CA PHE A 70 -15.68 0.54 9.26
C PHE A 70 -16.98 1.33 9.53
N GLY A 71 -18.04 1.02 8.78
CA GLY A 71 -19.31 1.75 8.81
C GLY A 71 -19.26 3.16 8.18
N ALA A 72 -18.17 3.49 7.46
CA ALA A 72 -17.98 4.78 6.80
C ALA A 72 -17.39 4.62 5.38
N GLU A 73 -17.89 3.65 4.62
CA GLU A 73 -17.44 3.27 3.28
C GLU A 73 -17.43 4.45 2.31
N VAL A 74 -18.41 5.36 2.46
CA VAL A 74 -18.50 6.60 1.66
C VAL A 74 -17.28 7.51 1.87
N ARG A 75 -16.68 7.53 3.06
CA ARG A 75 -15.44 8.30 3.32
C ARG A 75 -14.25 7.68 2.60
N LEU A 76 -14.16 6.35 2.56
CA LEU A 76 -13.10 5.64 1.85
C LEU A 76 -13.19 5.88 0.34
N GLN A 77 -14.40 5.81 -0.23
CA GLN A 77 -14.66 6.07 -1.65
C GLN A 77 -14.24 7.49 -2.08
N LYS A 78 -14.45 8.48 -1.21
CA LYS A 78 -14.11 9.89 -1.47
C LYS A 78 -12.62 10.23 -1.33
N ARG A 79 -11.79 9.31 -0.81
CA ARG A 79 -10.37 9.56 -0.54
C ARG A 79 -9.56 9.79 -1.83
N GLY A 80 -9.97 9.20 -2.95
CA GLY A 80 -9.39 9.48 -4.27
C GLY A 80 -7.91 9.13 -4.40
N ILE A 81 -7.45 8.09 -3.70
CA ILE A 81 -6.06 7.61 -3.69
C ILE A 81 -5.93 6.29 -4.47
N MET A 82 -4.74 6.04 -5.02
CA MET A 82 -4.39 4.72 -5.53
C MET A 82 -4.18 3.79 -4.34
N PHE A 83 -4.73 2.59 -4.38
CA PHE A 83 -4.56 1.61 -3.31
C PHE A 83 -3.44 0.64 -3.67
N ALA A 84 -2.46 0.50 -2.78
CA ALA A 84 -1.49 -0.59 -2.78
C ALA A 84 -1.77 -1.49 -1.57
N ALA A 85 -2.32 -2.67 -1.83
CA ALA A 85 -2.47 -3.71 -0.83
C ALA A 85 -1.31 -4.69 -1.00
N LEU A 86 -0.35 -4.65 -0.08
CA LEU A 86 0.83 -5.52 -0.12
C LEU A 86 0.76 -6.46 1.06
N VAL A 87 0.48 -7.72 0.75
CA VAL A 87 0.53 -8.82 1.70
C VAL A 87 1.94 -9.39 1.62
N SER A 88 2.80 -9.04 2.57
CA SER A 88 4.13 -9.65 2.64
C SER A 88 4.47 -9.95 4.10
N PRO A 89 4.10 -11.15 4.58
CA PRO A 89 4.75 -11.72 5.74
C PRO A 89 6.13 -12.24 5.30
N CYS A 90 7.18 -11.77 5.96
CA CYS A 90 8.45 -12.50 6.05
C CYS A 90 8.32 -13.55 7.16
#